data_AF-A0A6P0TYH0-F1
#
_entry.id   AF-A0A6P0TYH0-F1
#
_cell.length_a   1.000
_cell.length_b   1.000
_cell.length_c   1.000
_cell.angle_alpha   90.00
_cell.angle_beta   90.00
_cell.angle_gamma   90.00
#
_symmetry.space_group_name_H-M   'P 1'
#
loop_
_entity.id
_entity.type
_entity.pdbx_description
1 polymer ?
#
loop_
_entity_poly.entity_id
_entity_poly.type
_entity_poly.pdbx_seq_one_letter_code
_entity_poly.pdbx_strand_id
1 'polypeptide(L)' 'MSSSIISQHIEITEGICGGKPRIAGHRIKVQDIV' A
#
# COMPACT_ATOMS: atom_id res chain seq x y z
N MET A 1 7.19 3.13 18.66
CA MET A 1 6.69 3.81 17.45
C MET A 1 5.83 2.82 16.69
N SER A 2 4.52 3.05 16.66
CA SER A 2 3.44 2.11 16.34
C SER A 2 3.44 1.59 14.90
N SER A 3 3.77 0.31 14.72
CA SER A 3 3.82 -0.39 13.42
C SER A 3 2.49 -1.02 12.97
N SER A 4 1.38 -0.78 13.68
CA SER A 4 0.11 -1.50 13.40
C SER A 4 -0.75 -0.86 12.30
N ILE A 5 -0.52 0.39 11.91
CA ILE A 5 -1.33 1.06 10.86
C ILE A 5 -0.98 0.50 9.47
N ILE A 6 0.27 0.08 9.26
CA ILE A 6 0.81 -0.35 7.98
C ILE A 6 0.04 -1.57 7.44
N SER A 7 -0.27 -2.55 8.30
CA SER A 7 -0.87 -3.81 7.81
C SER A 7 -2.36 -3.73 7.50
N GLN A 8 -3.09 -2.72 8.01
CA GLN A 8 -4.55 -2.68 7.86
C GLN A 8 -5.00 -2.01 6.55
N HIS A 9 -4.21 -1.05 6.04
CA HIS A 9 -4.61 -0.21 4.91
C HIS A 9 -3.65 -0.27 3.73
N ILE A 10 -2.50 -0.94 3.86
CA ILE A 10 -1.49 -1.04 2.80
C ILE A 10 -1.33 -2.51 2.40
N GLU A 11 -1.44 -2.79 1.11
CA GLU A 11 -1.24 -4.12 0.53
C GLU A 11 -0.13 -4.09 -0.53
N ILE A 12 0.54 -5.22 -0.69
CA ILE A 12 1.50 -5.47 -1.77
C ILE A 12 1.00 -6.67 -2.55
N THR A 13 0.80 -6.52 -3.86
CA THR A 13 0.44 -7.63 -4.75
C THR A 13 1.33 -7.57 -5.97
N GLU A 14 1.97 -8.69 -6.29
CA GLU A 14 2.79 -8.82 -7.50
C GLU A 14 1.96 -8.50 -8.75
N GLY A 15 2.55 -7.76 -9.69
CA GLY A 15 1.86 -7.33 -10.92
C GLY A 15 0.89 -6.15 -10.77
N ILE A 16 0.54 -5.73 -9.54
CA ILE A 16 -0.30 -4.53 -9.30
C ILE A 16 0.56 -3.39 -8.79
N CYS A 17 0.43 -2.20 -9.40
CA CYS A 17 1.25 -1.03 -9.07
C CYS A 17 2.77 -1.30 -9.10
N GLY A 18 3.21 -2.30 -9.88
CA GLY A 18 4.62 -2.72 -9.96
C GLY A 18 5.15 -3.45 -8.73
N GLY A 19 4.28 -4.10 -7.93
CA GLY A 19 4.67 -4.75 -6.68
C GLY A 19 5.02 -3.76 -5.56
N LYS A 20 4.65 -2.49 -5.72
CA LYS A 20 4.85 -1.46 -4.71
C LYS A 20 3.70 -1.44 -3.70
N PRO A 21 3.95 -0.97 -2.45
CA PRO A 21 2.89 -0.74 -1.48
C PRO A 21 1.80 0.20 -2.02
N ARG A 22 0.55 -0.24 -1.92
CA ARG A 22 -0.63 0.50 -2.35
C ARG A 22 -1.70 0.52 -1.27
N ILE A 23 -2.64 1.46 -1.36
CA ILE A 23 -3.80 1.48 -0.48
C ILE A 23 -4.71 0.29 -0.79
N ALA A 24 -5.07 -0.47 0.23
CA ALA A 24 -5.92 -1.65 0.11
C ALA A 24 -7.26 -1.31 -0.55
N GLY A 25 -7.70 -2.15 -1.49
CA GLY A 25 -8.95 -1.95 -2.24
C GLY A 25 -8.89 -0.85 -3.30
N HIS A 26 -7.74 -0.20 -3.49
CA HIS A 26 -7.53 0.86 -4.46
C HIS A 26 -6.32 0.58 -5.36
N ARG A 27 -6.21 1.26 -6.50
CA ARG A 27 -5.02 1.22 -7.39
C ARG A 27 -4.14 2.45 -7.22
N ILE A 28 -3.97 2.90 -5.99
CA ILE A 28 -3.23 4.12 -5.62
C ILE A 28 -1.98 3.71 -4.84
N LYS A 29 -0.78 4.07 -5.33
CA LYS A 29 0.47 3.78 -4.62
C LYS A 29 0.59 4.70 -3.42
N VAL A 30 1.15 4.20 -2.31
CA VAL A 30 1.38 5.00 -1.10
C VAL A 30 2.22 6.24 -1.43
N GLN A 31 3.26 6.09 -2.26
CA GLN A 31 4.14 7.19 -2.69
C GLN A 31 3.44 8.30 -3.50
N ASP A 32 2.24 8.08 -4.05
CA ASP A 32 1.55 9.07 -4.89
C ASP A 32 0.62 9.98 -4.06
N ILE A 33 0.46 9.70 -2.76
CA ILE A 33 -0.41 10.45 -1.83
C ILE A 33 0.36 11.00 -0.62
N VAL A 34 1.70 10.94 -0.65
CA VAL A 34 2.61 11.50 0.34
C VAL A 34 3.01 12.91 -0.07
#